data_AF-A0A257H7G2-F1
#
_entry.id   AF-A0A257H7G2-F1
#
_cell.length_a   1.000
_cell.length_b   1.000
_cell.length_c   1.000
_cell.angle_alpha   90.00
_cell.angle_beta   90.00
_cell.angle_gamma   90.00
#
_symmetry.space_group_name_H-M   'P 1'
#
loop_
_entity.id
_entity.type
_entity.pdbx_description
1 polymer ?
#
loop_
_entity_poly.entity_id
_entity_poly.type
_entity_poly.pdbx_seq_one_letter_code
_entity_poly.pdbx_strand_id
1 'polypeptide(L)' 'MADGSYGLCAVCGSAIPDARLRAAPQALRCVACQTATEARH' A
#
# COMPACT_ATOMS: atom_id res chain seq x y z
N MET A 1 -17.55 -14.32 -0.15
CA MET A 1 -16.56 -13.83 0.83
C MET A 1 -15.28 -13.53 0.08
N ALA A 2 -15.03 -12.25 -0.20
CA ALA A 2 -13.74 -11.72 -0.61
C ALA A 2 -13.70 -10.36 0.07
N ASP A 3 -13.04 -10.33 1.23
CA ASP A 3 -12.85 -9.08 1.96
C ASP A 3 -12.03 -8.16 1.05
N GLY A 4 -12.68 -7.17 0.45
CA GLY A 4 -12.11 -6.26 -0.57
C GLY A 4 -10.99 -5.35 -0.04
N SER A 5 -10.41 -5.72 1.09
CA SER A 5 -9.28 -5.05 1.74
C SER A 5 -7.93 -5.47 1.15
N TYR A 6 -7.89 -6.48 0.27
CA TYR A 6 -6.66 -6.85 -0.42
C TYR A 6 -6.26 -5.73 -1.38
N GLY A 7 -5.20 -5.00 -1.02
CA GLY A 7 -4.81 -3.78 -1.70
C GLY A 7 -5.41 -2.51 -1.08
N LEU A 8 -5.68 -2.47 0.22
CA LEU A 8 -5.88 -1.21 0.95
C LEU A 8 -4.69 -0.91 1.87
N CYS A 9 -4.31 0.36 1.94
CA CYS A 9 -3.22 0.84 2.77
C CYS A 9 -3.63 0.80 4.24
N ALA A 10 -2.87 0.11 5.08
CA ALA A 10 -3.10 0.05 6.52
C ALA A 10 -2.88 1.38 7.25
N VAL A 11 -2.37 2.42 6.56
CA VAL A 11 -2.11 3.75 7.15
C VAL A 11 -3.21 4.74 6.78
N CYS A 12 -3.50 4.89 5.49
CA CYS A 12 -4.47 5.88 5.01
C CYS A 12 -5.81 5.28 4.56
N GLY A 13 -5.94 3.95 4.52
CA GLY A 13 -7.13 3.27 4.01
C GLY A 13 -7.33 3.36 2.49
N SER A 14 -6.40 3.99 1.75
CA SER A 14 -6.50 4.16 0.30
C SER A 14 -6.01 2.92 -0.45
N ALA A 15 -6.48 2.73 -1.68
CA ALA A 15 -6.06 1.60 -2.50
C ALA A 15 -4.55 1.60 -2.77
N ILE A 16 -3.93 0.44 -2.58
CA ILE A 16 -2.53 0.16 -2.92
C ILE A 16 -2.49 -0.08 -4.43
N PRO A 17 -1.72 0.72 -5.18
CA PRO A 17 -1.64 0.57 -6.62
C PRO A 17 -1.07 -0.80 -6.98
N ASP A 18 -1.63 -1.43 -8.02
CA ASP A 18 -1.25 -2.78 -8.43
C ASP A 18 0.23 -2.89 -8.80
N ALA A 19 0.84 -1.82 -9.33
CA ALA A 19 2.29 -1.76 -9.56
C ALA A 19 3.11 -2.00 -8.27
N ARG A 20 2.62 -1.54 -7.12
CA ARG A 20 3.25 -1.79 -5.81
C ARG A 20 3.02 -3.23 -5.36
N LEU A 21 1.81 -3.76 -5.54
CA LEU A 21 1.50 -5.16 -5.23
C LEU A 21 2.29 -6.12 -6.14
N ARG A 22 2.54 -5.78 -7.42
CA ARG A 22 3.38 -6.56 -8.33
C ARG A 22 4.85 -6.55 -7.91
N ALA A 23 5.38 -5.41 -7.48
CA ALA A 23 6.75 -5.30 -6.98
C ALA A 23 6.91 -5.94 -5.59
N ALA A 24 5.88 -5.82 -4.74
CA ALA A 24 5.86 -6.30 -3.36
C ALA A 24 4.43 -6.71 -2.97
N PRO A 25 4.03 -7.98 -3.20
CA PRO A 25 2.66 -8.45 -2.97
C PRO A 25 2.25 -8.48 -1.49
N GLN A 26 3.24 -8.43 -0.60
CA GLN A 26 3.08 -8.33 0.86
C GLN A 26 3.05 -6.88 1.37
N ALA A 27 2.98 -5.88 0.47
CA ALA A 27 2.96 -4.47 0.88
C ALA A 27 1.65 -4.13 1.60
N LEU A 28 1.75 -3.74 2.87
CA LEU A 28 0.64 -3.28 3.72
C LEU A 28 0.39 -1.76 3.59
N ARG A 29 1.24 -1.05 2.85
CA ARG A 29 1.22 0.42 2.73
C ARG A 29 1.24 0.85 1.28
N CYS A 30 0.49 1.90 0.95
CA CYS A 30 0.51 2.50 -0.38
C CYS A 30 1.85 3.22 -0.64
N VAL A 31 2.15 3.44 -1.93
CA VAL A 31 3.36 4.13 -2.35
C VAL A 31 3.47 5.54 -1.75
N ALA A 32 2.36 6.28 -1.63
CA ALA A 32 2.37 7.62 -1.04
C ALA A 32 2.84 7.62 0.42
N CYS A 33 2.33 6.68 1.25
CA CYS A 33 2.75 6.56 2.64
C CYS A 33 4.20 6.07 2.75
N GLN A 34 4.60 5.12 1.90
CA GLN A 34 5.99 4.65 1.84
C GLN A 34 6.95 5.78 1.46
N THR A 35 6.68 6.50 0.38
CA THR A 35 7.49 7.64 -0.07
C THR A 35 7.52 8.76 0.97
N ALA A 36 6.41 9.03 1.66
CA ALA A 36 6.39 10.02 2.75
C ALA A 36 7.23 9.58 3.97
N THR A 37 7.35 8.28 4.24
CA THR A 37 8.27 7.75 5.25
C THR A 37 9.72 7.82 4.78
N GLU A 38 9.99 7.42 3.54
CA GLU A 38 11.35 7.44 2.95
C GLU A 38 11.89 8.87 2.82
N ALA A 39 11.04 9.85 2.46
CA ALA A 39 11.44 11.26 2.34
C ALA A 39 11.67 11.97 3.69
N ARG A 40 11.32 11.33 4.82
CA ARG A 40 11.56 11.85 6.17
C ARG A 40 12.84 11.29 6.81
N HIS A 41 13.56 10.42 6.09
CA HIS A 41 14.86 9.87 6.48
C HIS A 41 15.99 10.51 5.68
#